data_AF-A0A1I0KCV9-F1
#
_entry.id   AF-A0A1I0KCV9-F1
#
_cell.length_a   1.000
_cell.length_b   1.000
_cell.length_c   1.000
_cell.angle_alpha   90.00
_cell.angle_beta   90.00
_cell.angle_gamma   90.00
#
_symmetry.space_group_name_H-M   'P 1'
#
loop_
_entity.id
_entity.type
_entity.pdbx_description
1 polymer ?
#
loop_
_entity_poly.entity_id
_entity_poly.type
_entity_poly.pdbx_seq_one_letter_code
_entity_poly.pdbx_strand_id
1 'polypeptide(L)' 'MLHIKLFPAEYGDCIILSIGKESQYNILIDGGLSKTYHKYIKAEIQHIKELGQKIGLMVCTHMDNDHICGESMKVFL' A
#
# COMPACT_ATOMS: atom_id res chain seq x y z
N MET A 1 -16.12 -3.85 8.97
CA MET A 1 -15.91 -2.39 9.08
C MET A 1 -14.95 -2.00 7.97
N LEU A 2 -15.11 -0.82 7.38
CA LEU A 2 -14.22 -0.33 6.32
C LEU A 2 -13.35 0.78 6.89
N HIS A 3 -12.03 0.63 6.75
CA HIS A 3 -11.06 1.67 7.03
C HIS A 3 -10.33 2.06 5.76
N ILE A 4 -10.08 3.36 5.61
CA ILE A 4 -9.38 3.95 4.47
C ILE A 4 -8.23 4.78 5.05
N LYS A 5 -7.01 4.49 4.63
CA LYS A 5 -5.82 5.30 4.91
C LYS A 5 -5.27 5.85 3.60
N LEU A 6 -5.10 7.17 3.53
CA LEU A 6 -4.50 7.88 2.41
C LEU A 6 -3.09 8.32 2.80
N PHE A 7 -2.13 8.13 1.92
CA PHE A 7 -0.74 8.51 2.14
C PHE A 7 -0.29 9.61 1.19
N PRO A 8 0.65 10.48 1.60
CA PRO A 8 1.26 11.43 0.68
C PRO A 8 2.05 10.69 -0.41
N ALA A 9 1.49 10.62 -1.61
CA ALA A 9 2.08 9.92 -2.75
C ALA A 9 3.13 10.76 -3.51
N GLU A 10 3.16 12.07 -3.26
CA GLU A 10 3.87 13.12 -4.05
C GLU A 10 3.34 13.22 -5.49
N TYR A 11 3.34 12.11 -6.23
CA TYR A 11 2.72 11.95 -7.55
C TYR A 11 1.88 10.66 -7.59
N GLY A 12 0.73 10.71 -8.26
CA GLY A 12 -0.25 9.62 -8.27
C GLY A 12 -0.98 9.45 -6.93
N ASP A 13 -1.46 8.23 -6.69
CA ASP A 13 -2.22 7.86 -5.49
C ASP A 13 -1.46 6.86 -4.61
N CYS A 14 -1.84 6.79 -3.32
CA CYS A 14 -1.39 5.74 -2.43
C CYS A 14 -2.40 5.55 -1.28
N ILE A 15 -3.11 4.42 -1.33
CA ILE A 15 -4.27 4.17 -0.48
C ILE A 15 -4.21 2.75 0.08
N ILE A 16 -4.50 2.58 1.36
CA ILE A 16 -4.76 1.27 1.96
C ILE A 16 -6.21 1.20 2.40
N LEU A 17 -6.91 0.16 1.95
CA LEU A 17 -8.25 -0.21 2.40
C LEU A 17 -8.15 -1.43 3.30
N SER A 18 -8.78 -1.37 4.48
CA SER A 18 -8.88 -2.50 5.41
C SER A 18 -10.34 -2.86 5.62
N ILE A 19 -10.73 -4.07 5.22
CA ILE A 19 -12.11 -4.54 5.24
C ILE A 19 -12.23 -5.71 6.22
N GLY A 20 -13.03 -5.54 7.26
CA GLY A 20 -13.28 -6.59 8.25
C GLY A 20 -13.42 -6.05 9.67
N LYS A 21 -13.48 -6.93 10.66
CA LYS A 21 -13.38 -6.58 12.09
C LYS A 21 -12.27 -7.40 12.75
N GLU A 22 -12.41 -8.72 12.73
CA GLU A 22 -11.45 -9.64 13.37
C GLU A 22 -10.36 -10.13 12.42
N SER A 23 -10.74 -10.48 11.18
CA SER A 23 -9.80 -10.75 10.09
C SER A 23 -9.96 -9.64 9.06
N GLN A 24 -8.99 -8.72 9.01
CA GLN A 24 -9.00 -7.65 8.02
C GLN A 24 -8.37 -8.14 6.71
N TYR A 25 -9.10 -7.95 5.63
CA TYR A 25 -8.59 -8.04 4.28
C TYR A 25 -8.06 -6.67 3.86
N ASN A 26 -6.74 -6.57 3.68
CA ASN A 26 -6.08 -5.32 3.33
C ASN A 26 -5.80 -5.25 1.83
N ILE A 27 -6.14 -4.12 1.22
CA ILE A 27 -5.92 -3.82 -0.19
C ILE A 27 -5.02 -2.59 -0.27
N LEU A 28 -3.91 -2.69 -0.98
CA LEU A 28 -3.08 -1.54 -1.32
C LEU A 28 -3.43 -1.09 -2.75
N ILE A 29 -3.85 0.15 -2.92
CA ILE A 29 -4.11 0.76 -4.22
C ILE A 29 -3.03 1.81 -4.43
N ASP A 30 -2.19 1.55 -5.43
CA ASP A 30 -0.99 2.31 -5.77
C ASP A 30 0.02 2.48 -4.61
N GLY A 31 1.28 2.73 -4.95
CA GLY A 31 2.38 2.80 -3.98
C GLY A 31 2.94 4.20 -3.75
N GLY A 32 2.52 5.18 -4.55
CA GLY A 32 3.28 6.42 -4.75
C GLY A 32 4.73 6.17 -5.16
N LEU A 33 5.57 7.19 -5.04
CA LEU A 33 7.00 7.10 -5.34
C LEU A 33 7.78 6.30 -4.28
N SER A 34 9.02 5.88 -4.60
CA SER A 34 9.89 5.12 -3.67
C SER A 34 10.02 5.77 -2.28
N LYS A 35 10.10 7.11 -2.24
CA LYS A 35 10.15 7.89 -1.00
C LYS A 35 8.88 7.72 -0.14
N THR A 36 7.71 7.62 -0.76
CA THR A 36 6.43 7.35 -0.07
C THR A 36 6.48 5.99 0.62
N TYR A 37 7.03 4.97 -0.06
CA TYR A 37 7.22 3.66 0.54
C TYR A 37 8.12 3.71 1.77
N HIS A 38 9.32 4.28 1.61
CA HIS A 38 10.30 4.31 2.71
C HIS A 38 9.81 5.12 3.92
N LYS A 39 9.07 6.20 3.67
CA LYS A 39 8.62 7.10 4.73
C LYS A 39 7.32 6.67 5.41
N TYR A 40 6.41 6.02 4.69
CA TYR A 40 5.06 5.73 5.19
C TYR A 40 4.68 4.25 5.04
N ILE A 41 4.75 3.71 3.82
CA ILE A 41 4.12 2.41 3.54
C ILE A 41 4.85 1.25 4.20
N LYS A 42 6.18 1.30 4.28
CA LYS A 42 6.97 0.26 4.95
C LYS A 42 6.55 0.04 6.41
N ALA A 43 6.34 1.14 7.15
CA ALA A 43 5.90 1.07 8.55
C ALA A 43 4.47 0.51 8.66
N GLU A 44 3.58 0.92 7.75
CA GLU A 44 2.20 0.44 7.74
C GLU A 44 2.10 -1.07 7.41
N ILE A 45 2.85 -1.57 6.42
CA ILE A 45 2.90 -3.01 6.13
C ILE A 45 3.44 -3.79 7.33
N GLN A 46 4.48 -3.26 7.97
CA GLN A 46 5.08 -3.90 9.13
C GLN A 46 4.06 -4.01 10.26
N HIS A 47 3.30 -2.95 10.51
CA HIS A 47 2.19 -2.97 11.46
C HIS A 47 1.11 -4.01 11.08
N ILE A 48 0.71 -4.07 9.81
CA ILE A 48 -0.24 -5.09 9.31
C ILE A 48 0.29 -6.51 9.58
N LYS A 49 1.58 -6.75 9.35
CA LYS A 49 2.22 -8.05 9.62
C LYS A 49 2.26 -8.39 11.11
N GLU A 50 2.56 -7.40 11.97
CA GLU A 50 2.56 -7.56 13.43
C GLU A 50 1.18 -7.92 13.98
N LEU A 51 0.12 -7.45 13.33
CA LEU A 51 -1.26 -7.86 13.61
C LEU A 51 -1.63 -9.25 13.07
N GLY A 52 -0.68 -9.99 12.49
CA GLY A 52 -0.93 -11.30 11.85
C GLY A 52 -1.73 -11.20 10.55
N GLN A 53 -1.86 -10.00 9.99
CA GLN A 53 -2.58 -9.75 8.75
C GLN A 53 -1.63 -9.66 7.56
N LYS A 54 -2.18 -9.56 6.36
CA LYS A 54 -1.43 -9.40 5.11
C LYS A 54 -2.13 -8.44 4.16
N ILE A 55 -1.38 -7.93 3.20
CA ILE A 55 -1.95 -7.35 1.98
C ILE A 55 -2.46 -8.52 1.13
N GLY A 56 -3.78 -8.56 0.92
CA GLY A 56 -4.45 -9.62 0.16
C GLY A 56 -4.59 -9.31 -1.33
N LEU A 57 -4.54 -8.02 -1.69
CA LEU A 57 -4.60 -7.53 -3.05
C LEU A 57 -3.79 -6.24 -3.18
N MET A 58 -3.02 -6.14 -4.26
CA MET A 58 -2.41 -4.89 -4.70
C MET A 58 -3.03 -4.50 -6.03
N VAL A 59 -3.52 -3.27 -6.13
CA VAL A 59 -4.13 -2.70 -7.33
C VAL A 59 -3.22 -1.58 -7.83
N CYS A 60 -2.87 -1.64 -9.10
CA CYS A 60 -2.09 -0.59 -9.77
C CYS A 60 -2.99 0.05 -10.82
N THR A 61 -3.29 1.33 -10.68
CA THR A 61 -4.29 2.01 -11.52
C THR A 61 -3.74 2.41 -12.90
N HIS A 62 -2.44 2.70 -12.97
CA HIS A 62 -1.72 3.01 -14.21
C HIS A 62 -0.32 2.37 -14.20
N MET A 63 0.20 2.12 -15.40
CA MET A 63 1.48 1.46 -15.67
C MET A 63 2.38 2.43 -16.43
N ASP A 64 2.65 3.57 -15.81
CA ASP A 64 3.51 4.60 -16.36
C ASP A 64 4.96 4.33 -15.91
N ASN A 65 5.96 4.94 -16.57
CA ASN A 65 7.39 4.63 -16.33
C ASN A 65 7.87 4.99 -14.90
N ASP A 66 7.07 5.74 -14.17
CA ASP A 66 7.17 6.10 -12.76
C ASP A 66 6.33 5.20 -11.83
N HIS A 67 5.48 4.31 -12.38
CA HIS A 67 4.56 3.43 -11.66
C HIS A 67 5.00 1.96 -11.60
N ILE A 68 5.66 1.41 -12.63
CA ILE A 68 6.26 0.05 -12.53
C ILE A 68 7.70 0.09 -11.96
N CYS A 69 8.36 1.25 -12.04
CA CYS A 69 9.79 1.40 -11.72
C CYS A 69 10.09 2.19 -10.44
N GLY A 70 9.09 2.52 -9.62
CA GLY A 70 9.37 2.84 -8.22
C GLY A 70 9.91 1.59 -7.54
N GLU A 71 11.15 1.61 -7.06
CA GLU A 71 11.75 0.51 -6.26
C GLU A 71 10.83 0.01 -5.14
N SER A 72 9.90 0.87 -4.71
CA SER A 72 8.75 0.58 -3.84
C SER A 72 7.94 -0.66 -4.24
N MET A 73 7.55 -0.83 -5.51
CA MET A 73 6.68 -1.94 -5.93
C MET A 73 7.39 -3.29 -6.00
N LYS A 74 8.70 -3.31 -6.25
CA LYS A 74 9.54 -4.52 -6.15
C LYS A 74 9.60 -5.11 -4.75
N VAL A 75 9.18 -4.36 -3.72
CA VAL A 75 9.16 -4.87 -2.34
C VAL A 75 7.88 -5.66 -2.02
N PHE A 76 6.86 -5.56 -2.88
CA PHE A 76 5.56 -6.22 -2.70
C PHE A 76 5.35 -7.44 -3.60
N LEU A 77 6.09 -7.54 -4.70
CA LEU A 77 6.18 -8.72 -5.58
C LEU A 77 7.30 -9.65 -5.09
#